data_AF-A0A1F8J1Z1-F1
#
_entry.id   AF-A0A1F8J1Z1-F1
#
_cell.length_a   1.000
_cell.length_b   1.000
_cell.length_c   1.000
_cell.angle_alpha   90.00
_cell.angle_beta   90.00
_cell.angle_gamma   90.00
#
_symmetry.space_group_name_H-M   'P 1'
#
loop_
_entity.id
_entity.type
_entity.pdbx_description
1 polymer ?
#
loop_
_entity_poly.entity_id
_entity_poly.type
_entity_poly.pdbx_seq_one_letter_code
_entity_poly.pdbx_strand_id
1 'polypeptide(L)' 'MMHKIGGKMDKYDFYDFEKVEQLKNQRARKYMDYVRWWLAAKEKGNDKAKERAWKMMKKHREQDEKFKIMAREAGHYWW' A
#
# COMPACT_ATOMS: atom_id res chain seq x y z
N MET A 1 16.84 18.50 -1.34
CA MET A 1 16.43 17.59 -0.25
C MET A 1 15.38 16.62 -0.83
N MET A 2 15.71 15.34 -0.99
CA MET A 2 14.77 14.34 -1.56
C MET A 2 13.68 14.01 -0.53
N HIS A 3 12.42 14.25 -0.87
CA HIS A 3 11.28 13.89 -0.03
C HIS A 3 10.99 12.40 -0.20
N LYS A 4 11.26 11.60 0.83
CA LYS A 4 10.89 10.19 0.86
C LYS A 4 9.39 10.05 1.14
N ILE A 5 8.66 9.43 0.21
CA ILE A 5 7.23 9.14 0.29
C ILE A 5 7.07 7.64 0.61
N GLY A 6 6.33 7.34 1.69
CA GLY A 6 5.85 6.01 2.04
C GLY A 6 6.85 4.86 1.85
N GLY A 7 7.71 4.61 2.84
CA GLY A 7 8.62 3.46 2.80
C GLY A 7 9.70 3.61 1.73
N LYS A 8 10.61 4.55 1.97
CA LYS A 8 11.91 4.73 1.28
C LYS A 8 11.93 5.27 -0.16
N MET A 9 10.84 5.26 -0.93
CA MET A 9 10.87 5.84 -2.29
C MET A 9 10.87 7.36 -2.25
N ASP A 10 11.63 8.00 -3.14
CA ASP A 10 11.48 9.43 -3.43
C ASP A 10 10.75 9.66 -4.76
N LYS A 11 10.53 10.94 -5.12
CA LYS A 11 9.81 11.31 -6.34
C LYS A 11 10.48 10.82 -7.64
N TYR A 12 11.80 10.68 -7.66
CA TYR A 12 12.55 10.26 -8.84
C TYR A 12 12.50 8.76 -9.04
N ASP A 13 12.35 8.00 -7.95
CA ASP A 13 12.14 6.55 -8.03
C ASP A 13 10.86 6.17 -8.80
N PHE A 14 9.90 7.09 -8.95
CA PHE A 14 8.70 6.86 -9.76
C PHE A 14 8.95 6.91 -11.25
N TYR A 15 10.10 7.40 -11.74
CA TYR A 15 10.45 7.34 -13.17
C TYR A 15 11.14 6.02 -13.55
N ASP A 16 11.42 5.16 -12.57
CA ASP A 16 12.02 3.84 -12.75
C ASP A 16 10.91 2.78 -12.70
N PHE A 17 10.62 2.21 -13.87
CA PHE A 17 9.55 1.22 -14.03
C PHE A 17 9.72 0.00 -13.10
N GLU A 18 10.94 -0.50 -12.94
CA GLU A 18 11.19 -1.69 -12.11
C GLU A 18 10.92 -1.38 -10.64
N LYS A 19 11.31 -0.21 -10.16
CA LYS A 19 11.01 0.23 -8.80
C LYS A 19 9.51 0.40 -8.57
N VAL A 20 8.79 0.96 -9.54
CA VAL A 20 7.32 1.10 -9.46
C VAL A 20 6.64 -0.28 -9.42
N GLU A 21 7.04 -1.23 -10.25
CA GLU A 21 6.50 -2.60 -10.23
C GLU A 21 6.85 -3.34 -8.92
N GLN A 22 8.07 -3.19 -8.42
CA GLN A 22 8.47 -3.75 -7.12
C GLN A 22 7.62 -3.16 -6.00
N LEU A 23 7.40 -1.85 -5.99
CA LEU A 23 6.52 -1.20 -5.02
C LEU A 23 5.09 -1.76 -5.14
N LYS A 24 4.52 -1.83 -6.35
CA LYS A 24 3.17 -2.37 -6.58
C LYS A 24 3.02 -3.77 -5.99
N ASN A 25 3.99 -4.64 -6.24
CA ASN A 25 4.02 -6.00 -5.71
C ASN A 25 4.14 -6.05 -4.17
N GLN A 26 4.99 -5.20 -3.58
CA GLN A 26 5.12 -5.10 -2.12
C GLN A 26 3.83 -4.62 -1.46
N ARG A 27 3.17 -3.62 -2.07
CA ARG A 27 1.89 -3.08 -1.60
C ARG A 27 0.79 -4.12 -1.68
N ALA A 28 0.66 -4.82 -2.81
CA ALA A 28 -0.31 -5.90 -2.99
C ALA A 28 -0.17 -7.00 -1.92
N ARG A 29 1.07 -7.48 -1.65
CA ARG A 29 1.32 -8.49 -0.60
C ARG A 29 0.89 -7.99 0.77
N LYS A 30 1.25 -6.76 1.12
CA LYS A 30 0.93 -6.16 2.42
C LYS A 30 -0.57 -5.96 2.61
N TYR A 31 -1.30 -5.61 1.54
CA TYR A 31 -2.76 -5.57 1.59
C TYR A 31 -3.35 -6.96 1.84
N MET A 32 -2.85 -8.00 1.16
CA MET A 32 -3.28 -9.39 1.39
C MET A 32 -3.02 -9.85 2.83
N ASP A 33 -1.93 -9.43 3.46
CA ASP A 33 -1.67 -9.73 4.88
C ASP A 33 -2.72 -9.09 5.79
N TYR A 34 -3.11 -7.83 5.53
CA TYR A 34 -4.20 -7.20 6.28
C TYR A 34 -5.53 -7.93 6.09
N VAL A 35 -5.83 -8.39 4.88
CA VAL A 35 -7.04 -9.19 4.59
C VAL A 35 -7.02 -10.50 5.37
N ARG A 36 -5.89 -11.22 5.37
CA ARG A 36 -5.72 -12.44 6.17
C ARG A 36 -5.92 -12.18 7.66
N TRP A 37 -5.36 -11.10 8.20
CA TRP A 37 -5.55 -10.76 9.62
C TRP A 37 -7.00 -10.42 9.96
N TRP A 38 -7.69 -9.71 9.06
CA TRP A 38 -9.10 -9.40 9.26
C TRP A 38 -9.97 -10.65 9.23
N LEU A 39 -9.73 -11.57 8.28
CA LEU A 39 -10.45 -12.84 8.18
C LEU A 39 -10.20 -13.72 9.41
N ALA A 40 -8.95 -13.85 9.84
CA ALA A 40 -8.59 -14.60 11.05
C ALA A 40 -9.21 -13.99 12.32
N ALA A 41 -9.30 -12.67 12.40
CA ALA A 41 -9.98 -11.98 13.51
C ALA A 41 -11.49 -12.22 13.50
N LYS A 42 -12.11 -12.19 12.30
CA LYS A 42 -13.54 -12.49 12.11
C LYS A 42 -13.87 -13.92 12.52
N GLU A 43 -13.07 -14.89 12.10
CA GLU A 43 -13.26 -16.31 12.44
C GLU A 43 -13.19 -16.54 13.96
N LYS A 44 -12.32 -15.81 14.66
CA LYS A 44 -12.17 -15.89 16.12
C LYS A 44 -13.18 -15.03 16.91
N GLY A 45 -14.08 -14.30 16.23
CA GLY A 45 -14.99 -13.35 16.89
C GLY A 45 -14.29 -12.20 17.63
N ASN A 46 -13.04 -11.87 17.25
CA ASN A 46 -12.27 -10.81 17.91
C ASN A 46 -12.49 -9.45 17.22
N ASP A 47 -13.53 -8.74 17.66
CA ASP A 47 -13.94 -7.47 17.06
C ASP A 47 -12.87 -6.37 17.13
N LYS A 48 -12.09 -6.30 18.22
CA LYS A 48 -11.00 -5.32 18.34
C LYS A 48 -9.91 -5.56 17.29
N ALA A 49 -9.54 -6.82 17.07
CA ALA A 49 -8.56 -7.18 16.04
C ALA A 49 -9.11 -6.92 14.63
N LYS A 50 -10.40 -7.19 14.40
CA LYS A 50 -11.11 -6.90 13.15
C LYS A 50 -11.06 -5.41 12.82
N GLU A 51 -11.40 -4.56 13.79
CA GLU A 51 -11.36 -3.10 13.64
C GLU A 51 -9.93 -2.60 13.38
N ARG A 52 -8.93 -3.17 14.06
CA ARG A 52 -7.52 -2.82 13.84
C ARG A 52 -7.05 -3.16 12.43
N ALA A 53 -7.36 -4.37 11.94
CA ALA A 53 -7.00 -4.78 10.58
C ALA A 53 -7.71 -3.89 9.54
N TRP A 54 -8.98 -3.55 9.76
CA TRP A 54 -9.73 -2.62 8.91
C TRP A 54 -9.09 -1.23 8.84
N LYS A 55 -8.70 -0.65 9.99
CA LYS A 55 -8.00 0.64 10.03
C LYS A 55 -6.68 0.60 9.26
N MET A 56 -5.95 -0.52 9.31
CA MET A 56 -4.72 -0.70 8.53
C MET A 56 -5.00 -0.76 7.03
N MET A 57 -6.04 -1.48 6.59
CA MET A 57 -6.46 -1.50 5.18
C MET A 57 -6.83 -0.11 4.67
N LYS A 58 -7.61 0.66 5.44
CA LYS A 58 -8.00 2.02 5.06
C LYS A 58 -6.78 2.92 4.88
N LYS A 59 -5.86 2.92 5.84
CA LYS A 59 -4.60 3.68 5.75
C LYS A 59 -3.72 3.20 4.60
N HIS A 60 -3.71 1.90 4.31
CA HIS A 60 -2.99 1.34 3.16
C HIS A 60 -3.56 1.90 1.86
N ARG A 61 -4.88 1.87 1.67
CA ARG A 61 -5.54 2.43 0.49
C ARG A 61 -5.23 3.92 0.30
N GLU A 62 -5.29 4.72 1.35
CA GLU A 62 -4.94 6.15 1.29
C GLU A 62 -3.50 6.40 0.85
N GLN A 63 -2.57 5.51 1.21
CA GLN A 63 -1.19 5.57 0.74
C GLN A 63 -1.05 5.10 -0.72
N ASP A 64 -1.76 4.04 -1.12
CA ASP A 64 -1.75 3.56 -2.50
C ASP A 64 -2.25 4.64 -3.46
N GLU A 65 -3.30 5.38 -3.10
CA GLU A 65 -3.79 6.49 -3.92
C GLU A 65 -2.71 7.56 -4.15
N LYS A 66 -1.89 7.86 -3.13
CA LYS A 66 -0.75 8.78 -3.31
C LYS A 66 0.27 8.21 -4.30
N PHE A 67 0.60 6.93 -4.19
CA PHE A 67 1.54 6.30 -5.13
C PHE A 67 0.98 6.21 -6.54
N LYS A 68 -0.33 5.95 -6.71
CA LYS A 68 -0.98 5.95 -8.02
C LYS A 68 -0.90 7.32 -8.69
N ILE A 69 -1.11 8.40 -7.93
CA ILE A 69 -0.95 9.77 -8.44
C ILE A 69 0.49 9.98 -8.93
N MET A 70 1.49 9.70 -8.08
CA MET A 70 2.91 9.86 -8.45
C MET A 70 3.31 8.99 -9.65
N ALA A 71 2.86 7.74 -9.70
CA ALA A 71 3.13 6.84 -10.82
C ALA A 71 2.53 7.37 -12.12
N ARG A 72 1.29 7.91 -12.09
CA ARG A 72 0.65 8.54 -13.25
C ARG A 72 1.40 9.78 -13.71
N GLU A 73 1.85 10.63 -12.79
CA GLU A 73 2.67 11.82 -13.11
C GLU A 73 3.99 11.44 -13.80
N ALA A 74 4.56 10.28 -13.45
CA ALA A 74 5.76 9.74 -14.06
C ALA A 74 5.50 8.90 -15.34
N GLY A 75 4.24 8.78 -15.79
CA GLY A 75 3.87 8.04 -17.01
C GLY A 75 3.64 6.54 -16.82
N HIS A 76 3.57 6.05 -15.58
CA HIS A 76 3.27 4.65 -15.27
C HIS A 76 1.79 4.43 -14.93
N TYR A 77 1.29 3.27 -15.30
CA TYR A 77 -0.09 2.87 -15.02
C TYR A 77 -0.17 1.99 -13.77
N TRP A 78 -0.91 2.46 -12.76
CA TRP A 78 -1.17 1.75 -11.51
C TRP A 78 -2.66 1.85 -11.17
N TRP A 79 -3.36 0.72 -11.21
CA TRP A 79 -4.79 0.59 -10.88
C TRP A 79 -5.08 0.31 -9.41
#